data_AF-A0A1H5GP25-F1
#
_entry.id   AF-A0A1H5GP25-F1
#
_cell.length_a   1.000
_cell.length_b   1.000
_cell.length_c   1.000
_cell.angle_alpha   90.00
_cell.angle_beta   90.00
_cell.angle_gamma   90.00
#
_symmetry.space_group_name_H-M   'P 1'
#
loop_
_entity.id
_entity.type
_entity.pdbx_description
1 polymer ?
#
loop_
_entity_poly.entity_id
_entity_poly.type
_entity_poly.pdbx_seq_one_letter_code
_entity_poly.pdbx_strand_id
1 'polypeptide(L)'
;MQSSSVEKAKFPEASTLSFDLDRALRIIKPQRRSSQLARRPDAELNWAAKELPIGGPLMLDTTVYLDVLSGRTPAEVDKLLTYRICDHSAICLAELTHAFGRLDPEHRDTKAALKVIRETVEDVPAHRIRMADVDVWGMAGILAGTAFRLSGLPPKLGHERKLLNDALIYLQALKFGCAVLTANIRDFDLLNQLMPSGRLIFYKRI
;
A
#
# COMPACT_ATOMS: atom_id res chain seq x y z
N MET A 1 -13.24 -42.23 27.24
CA MET A 1 -13.12 -41.03 26.38
C MET A 1 -11.67 -40.91 25.96
N GLN A 2 -11.32 -41.40 24.77
CA GLN A 2 -9.98 -41.24 24.19
C GLN A 2 -9.87 -39.85 23.59
N SER A 3 -8.92 -39.06 24.10
CA SER A 3 -8.46 -37.83 23.48
C SER A 3 -7.66 -38.20 22.24
N SER A 4 -8.15 -37.88 21.04
CA SER A 4 -7.37 -38.03 19.81
C SER A 4 -6.36 -36.89 19.73
N SER A 5 -5.10 -37.21 19.93
CA SER A 5 -3.96 -36.36 19.59
C SER A 5 -3.91 -36.24 18.06
N VAL A 6 -4.30 -35.08 17.54
CA VAL A 6 -4.12 -34.76 16.11
C VAL A 6 -2.62 -34.64 15.84
N GLU A 7 -2.07 -35.63 15.14
CA GLU A 7 -0.70 -35.57 14.62
C GLU A 7 -0.64 -34.46 13.57
N LYS A 8 0.09 -33.38 13.87
CA LYS A 8 0.24 -32.26 12.94
C LYS A 8 1.10 -32.73 11.77
N ALA A 9 0.50 -32.89 10.60
CA ALA A 9 1.23 -33.04 9.35
C ALA A 9 2.28 -31.92 9.23
N LYS A 10 3.56 -32.30 9.08
CA LYS A 10 4.65 -31.36 8.86
C LYS A 10 4.93 -31.28 7.36
N PHE A 11 5.13 -30.06 6.86
CA PHE A 11 5.62 -29.87 5.50
C PHE A 11 7.03 -30.45 5.35
N PRO A 12 7.41 -30.97 4.17
CA PRO A 12 8.75 -31.49 3.93
C PRO A 12 9.82 -30.43 4.20
N GLU A 13 10.95 -30.82 4.79
CA GLU A 13 12.05 -29.90 5.14
C GLU A 13 12.63 -29.15 3.91
N ALA A 14 12.47 -29.70 2.69
CA ALA A 14 12.86 -29.07 1.44
C ALA A 14 11.92 -27.94 0.96
N SER A 15 10.87 -27.60 1.71
CA SER A 15 9.83 -26.62 1.34
C SER A 15 9.71 -25.47 2.35
N THR A 16 10.84 -24.89 2.75
CA THR A 16 10.86 -23.74 3.68
C THR A 16 10.60 -22.42 2.95
N LEU A 17 9.62 -21.65 3.41
CA LEU A 17 9.46 -20.23 3.04
C LEU A 17 10.58 -19.43 3.73
N SER A 18 11.48 -18.83 2.95
CA SER A 18 12.67 -18.09 3.42
C SER A 18 12.35 -16.71 4.05
N PHE A 19 11.37 -16.65 4.96
CA PHE A 19 10.93 -15.45 5.66
C PHE A 19 11.29 -15.51 7.15
N ASP A 20 11.98 -14.49 7.67
CA ASP A 20 12.29 -14.38 9.10
C ASP A 20 11.07 -13.89 9.90
N LEU A 21 10.18 -14.84 10.22
CA LEU A 21 8.97 -14.59 10.99
C LEU A 21 9.27 -14.03 12.39
N ASP A 22 10.33 -14.49 13.06
CA ASP A 22 10.65 -14.06 14.42
C ASP A 22 11.10 -12.59 14.46
N ARG A 23 11.89 -12.15 13.48
CA ARG A 23 12.18 -10.72 13.29
C ARG A 23 10.92 -9.93 13.01
N ALA A 24 10.05 -10.42 12.12
CA ALA A 24 8.81 -9.72 11.78
C ALA A 24 7.89 -9.52 13.00
N LEU A 25 7.69 -10.57 13.80
CA LEU A 25 6.89 -10.53 15.02
C LEU A 25 7.53 -9.63 16.08
N ARG A 26 8.86 -9.59 16.19
CA ARG A 26 9.57 -8.66 17.10
C ARG A 26 9.41 -7.20 16.69
N ILE A 27 9.34 -6.90 15.39
CA ILE A 27 9.18 -5.53 14.88
C ILE A 27 7.73 -5.06 15.05
N ILE A 28 6.77 -5.80 14.50
CA ILE A 28 5.35 -5.37 14.45
C ILE A 28 4.67 -5.57 15.82
N LYS A 29 5.07 -6.60 16.57
CA LYS A 29 4.53 -6.99 17.89
C LYS A 29 3.00 -7.12 17.89
N PRO A 30 2.39 -7.86 16.95
CA PRO A 30 0.93 -7.90 16.80
C PRO A 30 0.20 -8.32 18.07
N GLN A 31 0.78 -9.22 18.87
CA GLN A 31 0.17 -9.70 20.12
C GLN A 31 0.16 -8.66 21.25
N ARG A 32 0.98 -7.61 21.16
CA ARG A 32 1.02 -6.50 22.13
C ARG A 32 0.11 -5.34 21.74
N ARG A 33 -0.58 -5.43 20.59
CA ARG A 33 -1.44 -4.37 20.06
C ARG A 33 -2.91 -4.78 20.25
N SER A 34 -3.57 -4.14 21.21
CA SER A 34 -4.97 -4.41 21.56
C SER A 34 -5.88 -3.18 21.39
N SER A 35 -5.34 -1.97 21.53
CA SER A 35 -6.12 -0.74 21.38
C SER A 35 -6.55 -0.52 19.94
N GLN A 36 -7.82 -0.14 19.76
CA GLN A 36 -8.34 0.27 18.47
C GLN A 36 -7.53 1.46 17.94
N LEU A 37 -7.22 1.43 16.65
CA LEU A 37 -6.54 2.51 15.96
C LEU A 37 -7.58 3.39 15.28
N ALA A 38 -7.41 4.70 15.43
CA ALA A 38 -8.13 5.70 14.68
C ALA A 38 -7.13 6.58 13.94
N ARG A 39 -7.56 7.16 12.81
CA ARG A 39 -6.75 8.12 12.08
C ARG A 39 -6.43 9.31 12.99
N ARG A 40 -5.15 9.72 13.02
CA ARG A 40 -4.68 10.93 13.70
C ARG A 40 -5.30 12.20 13.10
N PRO A 41 -5.38 13.31 13.88
CA PRO A 41 -5.86 14.59 13.36
C PRO A 41 -4.90 15.18 12.32
N ASP A 42 -5.42 16.06 11.46
CA ASP A 42 -4.65 16.65 10.34
C ASP A 42 -3.36 17.35 10.81
N ALA A 43 -3.37 17.94 12.01
CA ALA A 43 -2.20 18.64 12.56
C ALA A 43 -1.00 17.71 12.82
N GLU A 44 -1.22 16.41 12.98
CA GLU A 44 -0.18 15.41 13.23
C GLU A 44 0.28 14.68 11.95
N LEU A 45 -0.28 15.04 10.79
CA LEU A 45 0.02 14.42 9.51
C LEU A 45 0.87 15.34 8.63
N ASN A 46 1.71 14.71 7.81
CA ASN A 46 2.54 15.42 6.83
C ASN A 46 1.73 15.60 5.53
N TRP A 47 1.54 16.84 5.13
CA TRP A 47 0.72 17.20 3.98
C TRP A 47 1.58 17.73 2.84
N ALA A 48 1.22 17.39 1.60
CA ALA A 48 1.86 17.90 0.39
C ALA A 48 1.95 19.44 0.38
N ALA A 49 0.94 20.13 0.91
CA ALA A 49 0.94 21.60 1.03
C ALA A 49 2.07 22.18 1.90
N LYS A 50 2.67 21.36 2.77
CA LYS A 50 3.79 21.75 3.64
C LYS A 50 5.13 21.15 3.19
N GLU A 51 5.13 20.35 2.13
CA GLU A 51 6.32 19.72 1.60
C GLU A 51 7.03 20.64 0.61
N LEU A 52 8.36 20.64 0.65
CA LEU A 52 9.14 21.30 -0.40
C LEU A 52 9.01 20.52 -1.72
N PRO A 53 8.92 21.18 -2.89
CA PRO A 53 8.86 20.47 -4.15
C PRO A 53 10.07 19.54 -4.37
N ILE A 54 11.27 20.01 -4.03
CA ILE A 54 12.51 19.22 -4.08
C ILE A 54 12.63 18.37 -2.81
N GLY A 55 12.97 17.10 -2.96
CA GLY A 55 13.15 16.18 -1.83
C GLY A 55 13.56 14.78 -2.26
N GLY A 56 13.51 13.85 -1.31
CA GLY A 56 13.78 12.42 -1.57
C GLY A 56 12.75 11.78 -2.51
N PRO A 57 13.01 10.55 -2.97
CA PRO A 57 12.13 9.87 -3.91
C PRO A 57 10.75 9.58 -3.32
N LEU A 58 9.76 9.48 -4.19
CA LEU A 58 8.38 9.14 -3.88
C LEU A 58 8.07 7.71 -4.31
N MET A 59 7.25 7.03 -3.52
CA MET A 59 6.52 5.84 -3.94
C MET A 59 5.07 6.25 -4.15
N LEU A 60 4.56 6.09 -5.37
CA LEU A 60 3.19 6.50 -5.68
C LEU A 60 2.19 5.41 -5.31
N ASP A 61 1.20 5.75 -4.49
CA ASP A 61 0.01 4.93 -4.26
C ASP A 61 -0.92 4.98 -5.50
N THR A 62 -1.73 3.94 -5.71
CA THR A 62 -2.69 3.85 -6.82
C THR A 62 -3.67 5.02 -6.83
N THR A 63 -4.04 5.55 -5.66
CA THR A 63 -4.89 6.75 -5.58
C THR A 63 -4.30 7.95 -6.33
N VAL A 64 -2.98 8.11 -6.35
CA VAL A 64 -2.29 9.20 -7.06
C VAL A 64 -2.55 9.12 -8.55
N TYR A 65 -2.35 7.95 -9.16
CA TYR A 65 -2.60 7.79 -10.60
C TYR A 65 -4.05 8.09 -10.94
N LEU A 66 -5.00 7.51 -10.20
CA LEU A 66 -6.42 7.71 -10.45
C LEU A 66 -6.82 9.17 -10.28
N ASP A 67 -6.26 9.87 -9.29
CA ASP A 67 -6.56 11.26 -9.04
C ASP A 67 -5.90 12.20 -10.08
N VAL A 68 -4.68 11.91 -10.54
CA VAL A 68 -4.05 12.64 -11.65
C VAL A 68 -4.88 12.47 -12.93
N LEU A 69 -5.22 11.24 -13.28
CA LEU A 69 -5.99 10.92 -14.49
C LEU A 69 -7.41 11.53 -14.47
N SER A 70 -7.96 11.74 -13.27
CA SER A 70 -9.26 12.38 -13.08
C SER A 70 -9.19 13.89 -12.89
N GLY A 71 -8.00 14.50 -12.94
CA GLY A 71 -7.80 15.94 -12.69
C GLY A 71 -8.17 16.38 -11.27
N ARG A 72 -7.98 15.50 -10.28
CA ARG A 72 -8.34 15.71 -8.86
C ARG A 72 -7.13 15.96 -7.96
N THR A 73 -5.91 15.99 -8.50
CA THR A 73 -4.73 16.35 -7.71
C THR A 73 -4.67 17.86 -7.48
N PRO A 74 -4.33 18.31 -6.26
CA PRO A 74 -4.02 19.71 -6.02
C PRO A 74 -2.64 20.08 -6.59
N ALA A 75 -2.41 21.36 -6.86
CA ALA A 75 -1.20 21.85 -7.52
C ALA A 75 0.10 21.49 -6.78
N GLU A 76 0.06 21.32 -5.46
CA GLU A 76 1.22 20.91 -4.66
C GLU A 76 1.62 19.46 -4.95
N VAL A 77 0.66 18.58 -5.24
CA VAL A 77 0.94 17.21 -5.68
C VAL A 77 1.62 17.23 -7.04
N ASP A 78 1.12 18.02 -7.99
CA ASP A 78 1.71 18.10 -9.33
C ASP A 78 3.17 18.60 -9.28
N LYS A 79 3.47 19.55 -8.38
CA LYS A 79 4.86 20.00 -8.12
C LYS A 79 5.73 18.87 -7.59
N LEU A 80 5.24 18.08 -6.63
CA LEU A 80 5.99 16.94 -6.09
C LEU A 80 6.28 15.89 -7.17
N LEU A 81 5.29 15.57 -8.01
CA LEU A 81 5.43 14.62 -9.11
C LEU A 81 6.42 15.12 -10.18
N THR A 82 6.45 16.43 -10.42
CA THR A 82 7.34 17.05 -11.41
C THR A 82 8.80 17.07 -10.96
N TYR A 83 9.06 17.40 -9.68
CA TYR A 83 10.41 17.70 -9.20
C TYR A 83 11.09 16.56 -8.43
N ARG A 84 10.35 15.53 -8.02
CA ARG A 84 10.92 14.38 -7.30
C ARG A 84 10.98 13.16 -8.20
N ILE A 85 11.96 12.31 -7.92
CA ILE A 85 12.01 10.97 -8.51
C ILE A 85 10.80 10.17 -8.03
N CYS A 86 10.02 9.65 -8.96
CA CYS A 86 8.90 8.75 -8.68
C CYS A 86 9.29 7.31 -8.97
N ASP A 87 9.25 6.47 -7.93
CA ASP A 87 9.28 5.02 -8.06
C ASP A 87 7.84 4.48 -7.97
N HIS A 88 7.58 3.39 -8.68
CA HIS A 88 6.25 2.82 -8.88
C HIS A 88 6.20 1.41 -8.30
N SER A 89 5.21 1.11 -7.47
CA SER A 89 5.04 -0.26 -6.98
C SER A 89 4.41 -1.16 -8.05
N ALA A 90 4.93 -2.39 -8.19
CA ALA A 90 4.27 -3.44 -8.97
C ALA A 90 2.85 -3.77 -8.46
N ILE A 91 2.54 -3.44 -7.20
CA ILE A 91 1.17 -3.55 -6.65
C ILE A 91 0.26 -2.52 -7.31
N CYS A 92 0.71 -1.27 -7.48
CA CYS A 92 -0.06 -0.25 -8.20
C CYS A 92 -0.28 -0.65 -9.66
N LEU A 93 0.72 -1.24 -10.30
CA LEU A 93 0.57 -1.81 -11.64
C LEU A 93 -0.53 -2.89 -11.68
N ALA A 94 -0.53 -3.82 -10.73
CA ALA A 94 -1.55 -4.86 -10.63
C ALA A 94 -2.96 -4.27 -10.40
N GLU A 95 -3.08 -3.21 -9.58
CA GLU A 95 -4.35 -2.53 -9.34
C GLU A 95 -4.87 -1.76 -10.55
N LEU A 96 -3.98 -1.04 -11.26
CA LEU A 96 -4.33 -0.34 -12.51
C LEU A 96 -4.75 -1.35 -13.58
N THR A 97 -3.98 -2.40 -13.77
CA THR A 97 -4.26 -3.44 -14.77
C THR A 97 -5.48 -4.29 -14.44
N HIS A 98 -5.86 -4.40 -13.17
CA HIS A 98 -7.10 -5.05 -12.75
C HIS A 98 -8.34 -4.45 -13.43
N ALA A 99 -8.32 -3.14 -13.77
CA ALA A 99 -9.41 -2.50 -14.48
C ALA A 99 -9.73 -3.16 -15.82
N PHE A 100 -8.72 -3.65 -16.57
CA PHE A 100 -8.92 -4.33 -17.85
C PHE A 100 -9.69 -5.63 -17.72
N GLY A 101 -9.59 -6.32 -16.58
CA GLY A 101 -10.35 -7.53 -16.30
C GLY A 101 -11.67 -7.29 -15.58
N ARG A 102 -11.87 -6.10 -14.98
CA ARG A 102 -12.99 -5.82 -14.07
C ARG A 102 -14.08 -4.94 -14.67
N LEU A 103 -13.73 -3.96 -15.51
CA LEU A 103 -14.71 -3.02 -16.07
C LEU A 103 -15.64 -3.71 -17.07
N ASP A 104 -16.89 -3.28 -17.09
CA ASP A 104 -17.91 -3.80 -18.02
C ASP A 104 -17.63 -3.30 -19.44
N PRO A 105 -17.34 -4.19 -20.41
CA PRO A 105 -17.06 -3.77 -21.78
C PRO A 105 -18.22 -3.03 -22.46
N GLU A 106 -19.47 -3.26 -22.03
CA GLU A 106 -20.67 -2.64 -22.62
C GLU A 106 -20.94 -1.24 -22.04
N HIS A 107 -20.29 -0.87 -20.93
CA HIS A 107 -20.44 0.46 -20.37
C HIS A 107 -19.73 1.50 -21.25
N ARG A 108 -20.47 2.54 -21.67
CA ARG A 108 -20.02 3.57 -22.65
C ARG A 108 -18.65 4.19 -22.33
N ASP A 109 -18.31 4.33 -21.04
CA ASP A 109 -17.09 5.01 -20.59
C ASP A 109 -15.88 4.06 -20.46
N THR A 110 -16.07 2.74 -20.54
CA THR A 110 -15.02 1.73 -20.28
C THR A 110 -13.86 1.87 -21.26
N LYS A 111 -14.13 2.02 -22.55
CA LYS A 111 -13.08 2.13 -23.58
C LYS A 111 -12.19 3.35 -23.33
N ALA A 112 -12.78 4.48 -22.96
CA ALA A 112 -12.04 5.69 -22.65
C ALA A 112 -11.17 5.52 -21.39
N ALA A 113 -11.75 4.96 -20.31
CA ALA A 113 -11.02 4.69 -19.07
C ALA A 113 -9.82 3.75 -19.29
N LEU A 114 -10.02 2.63 -20.00
CA LEU A 114 -8.95 1.67 -20.29
C LEU A 114 -7.85 2.23 -21.18
N LYS A 115 -8.19 3.16 -22.10
CA LYS A 115 -7.19 3.85 -22.93
C LYS A 115 -6.26 4.71 -22.05
N VAL A 116 -6.83 5.50 -21.15
CA VAL A 116 -6.07 6.38 -20.25
C VAL A 116 -5.17 5.57 -19.30
N ILE A 117 -5.69 4.45 -18.76
CA ILE A 117 -4.88 3.55 -17.92
C ILE A 117 -3.74 2.91 -18.73
N ARG A 118 -4.00 2.49 -19.98
CA ARG A 118 -2.97 1.94 -20.87
C ARG A 118 -1.81 2.92 -21.04
N GLU A 119 -2.12 4.15 -21.45
CA GLU A 119 -1.13 5.20 -21.68
C GLU A 119 -0.29 5.44 -20.42
N THR A 120 -0.94 5.52 -19.26
CA THR A 120 -0.26 5.66 -17.95
C THR A 120 0.71 4.53 -17.66
N VAL A 121 0.33 3.27 -17.94
CA VAL A 121 1.18 2.10 -17.68
C VAL A 121 2.36 2.07 -18.65
N GLU A 122 2.14 2.43 -19.91
CA GLU A 122 3.16 2.45 -20.97
C GLU A 122 4.21 3.57 -20.73
N ASP A 123 3.83 4.67 -20.07
CA ASP A 123 4.72 5.77 -19.72
C ASP A 123 5.64 5.48 -18.52
N VAL A 124 5.38 4.44 -17.72
CA VAL A 124 6.20 4.10 -16.54
C VAL A 124 7.49 3.39 -16.97
N PRO A 125 8.69 3.97 -16.70
CA PRO A 125 9.93 3.31 -17.06
C PRO A 125 10.17 2.05 -16.24
N ALA A 126 10.53 0.94 -16.90
CA ALA A 126 10.72 -0.36 -16.24
C ALA A 126 11.69 -0.33 -15.04
N HIS A 127 12.76 0.47 -15.12
CA HIS A 127 13.74 0.61 -14.03
C HIS A 127 13.22 1.39 -12.81
N ARG A 128 12.03 2.01 -12.90
CA ARG A 128 11.31 2.67 -11.81
C ARG A 128 10.24 1.80 -11.19
N ILE A 129 9.97 0.62 -11.75
CA ILE A 129 9.04 -0.34 -11.15
C ILE A 129 9.77 -1.14 -10.06
N ARG A 130 9.23 -1.12 -8.85
CA ARG A 130 9.75 -1.82 -7.68
C ARG A 130 8.88 -3.03 -7.35
N MET A 131 9.53 -4.19 -7.25
CA MET A 131 8.90 -5.44 -6.82
C MET A 131 9.04 -5.63 -5.32
N ALA A 132 8.03 -6.25 -4.69
CA ALA A 132 8.09 -6.65 -3.29
C ALA A 132 8.76 -8.03 -3.22
N ASP A 133 9.75 -8.16 -2.35
CA ASP A 133 10.39 -9.45 -2.08
C ASP A 133 9.71 -10.17 -0.91
N VAL A 134 10.19 -11.38 -0.63
CA VAL A 134 9.62 -12.29 0.36
C VAL A 134 9.46 -11.63 1.74
N ASP A 135 10.47 -10.86 2.16
CA ASP A 135 10.44 -10.14 3.44
C ASP A 135 9.33 -9.09 3.48
N VAL A 136 9.18 -8.29 2.43
CA VAL A 136 8.11 -7.30 2.32
C VAL A 136 6.74 -7.98 2.31
N TRP A 137 6.57 -9.07 1.57
CA TRP A 137 5.31 -9.84 1.54
C TRP A 137 4.93 -10.40 2.91
N GLY A 138 5.86 -11.06 3.60
CA GLY A 138 5.60 -11.64 4.91
C GLY A 138 5.29 -10.56 5.96
N MET A 139 6.06 -9.46 5.98
CA MET A 139 5.82 -8.32 6.86
C MET A 139 4.46 -7.66 6.58
N ALA A 140 4.11 -7.47 5.30
CA ALA A 140 2.86 -6.83 4.90
C ALA A 140 1.65 -7.64 5.36
N GLY A 141 1.69 -8.96 5.27
CA GLY A 141 0.62 -9.84 5.77
C GLY A 141 0.35 -9.63 7.26
N ILE A 142 1.41 -9.60 8.08
CA ILE A 142 1.29 -9.38 9.53
C ILE A 142 0.81 -7.95 9.82
N LEU A 143 1.37 -6.96 9.14
CA LEU A 143 1.04 -5.55 9.35
C LEU A 143 -0.41 -5.25 8.97
N ALA A 144 -0.85 -5.70 7.79
CA ALA A 144 -2.21 -5.51 7.29
C ALA A 144 -3.24 -6.23 8.17
N GLY A 145 -2.97 -7.48 8.58
CA GLY A 145 -3.85 -8.21 9.50
C GLY A 145 -3.97 -7.54 10.87
N THR A 146 -2.86 -6.97 11.37
CA THR A 146 -2.87 -6.19 12.61
C THR A 146 -3.66 -4.90 12.46
N ALA A 147 -3.44 -4.13 11.39
CA ALA A 147 -4.16 -2.91 11.10
C ALA A 147 -5.67 -3.18 10.93
N PHE A 148 -6.03 -4.21 10.18
CA PHE A 148 -7.43 -4.61 9.96
C PHE A 148 -8.12 -4.92 11.29
N ARG A 149 -7.54 -5.79 12.13
CA ARG A 149 -8.09 -6.14 13.44
C ARG A 149 -8.30 -4.92 14.33
N LEU A 150 -7.37 -3.96 14.31
CA LEU A 150 -7.42 -2.79 15.18
C LEU A 150 -8.21 -1.62 14.57
N SER A 151 -8.56 -1.66 13.30
CA SER A 151 -9.33 -0.59 12.64
C SER A 151 -10.83 -0.66 12.93
N GLY A 152 -11.35 -1.81 13.35
CA GLY A 152 -12.78 -2.05 13.47
C GLY A 152 -13.53 -2.14 12.14
N LEU A 153 -12.82 -2.30 11.02
CA LEU A 153 -13.43 -2.48 9.70
C LEU A 153 -14.20 -3.80 9.62
N PRO A 154 -15.35 -3.83 8.92
CA PRO A 154 -16.14 -5.04 8.76
C PRO A 154 -15.38 -6.07 7.87
N PRO A 155 -15.41 -7.37 8.22
CA PRO A 155 -14.85 -8.41 7.38
C PRO A 155 -15.67 -8.59 6.09
N LYS A 156 -15.05 -9.20 5.08
CA LYS A 156 -15.68 -9.61 3.80
C LYS A 156 -16.19 -8.48 2.90
N LEU A 157 -15.78 -7.23 3.12
CA LEU A 157 -16.03 -6.10 2.18
C LEU A 157 -14.81 -5.74 1.32
N GLY A 158 -13.83 -6.65 1.20
CA GLY A 158 -12.60 -6.41 0.42
C GLY A 158 -11.56 -5.53 1.12
N HIS A 159 -11.82 -5.04 2.33
CA HIS A 159 -10.90 -4.21 3.12
C HIS A 159 -9.57 -4.91 3.43
N GLU A 160 -9.58 -6.23 3.66
CA GLU A 160 -8.37 -7.00 3.95
C GLU A 160 -7.40 -7.00 2.76
N ARG A 161 -7.89 -7.25 1.55
CA ARG A 161 -7.08 -7.18 0.32
C ARG A 161 -6.53 -5.77 0.11
N LYS A 162 -7.38 -4.75 0.28
CA LYS A 162 -6.96 -3.36 0.14
C LYS A 162 -5.86 -3.00 1.14
N LEU A 163 -6.04 -3.33 2.42
CA LEU A 163 -5.03 -3.08 3.45
C LEU A 163 -3.73 -3.86 3.22
N LEU A 164 -3.82 -5.07 2.67
CA LEU A 164 -2.62 -5.82 2.28
C LEU A 164 -1.84 -5.08 1.18
N ASN A 165 -2.54 -4.59 0.15
CA ASN A 165 -1.92 -3.81 -0.92
C ASN A 165 -1.30 -2.51 -0.39
N ASP A 166 -2.03 -1.76 0.45
CA ASP A 166 -1.53 -0.55 1.11
C ASP A 166 -0.28 -0.87 1.97
N ALA A 167 -0.28 -1.98 2.71
CA ALA A 167 0.85 -2.41 3.52
C ALA A 167 2.08 -2.80 2.68
N LEU A 168 1.88 -3.44 1.53
CA LEU A 168 2.95 -3.76 0.58
C LEU A 168 3.58 -2.49 0.04
N ILE A 169 2.78 -1.53 -0.44
CA ILE A 169 3.26 -0.23 -0.95
C ILE A 169 4.04 0.51 0.15
N TYR A 170 3.49 0.56 1.36
CA TYR A 170 4.12 1.19 2.52
C TYR A 170 5.49 0.61 2.86
N LEU A 171 5.58 -0.73 2.94
CA LEU A 171 6.80 -1.44 3.28
C LEU A 171 7.84 -1.39 2.16
N GLN A 172 7.42 -1.43 0.89
CA GLN A 172 8.31 -1.19 -0.23
C GLN A 172 8.89 0.22 -0.16
N ALA A 173 8.07 1.24 0.07
CA ALA A 173 8.55 2.61 0.20
C ALA A 173 9.57 2.75 1.32
N LEU A 174 9.28 2.18 2.49
CA LEU A 174 10.23 2.15 3.62
C LEU A 174 11.55 1.49 3.22
N LYS A 175 11.50 0.31 2.60
CA LYS A 175 12.68 -0.44 2.18
C LYS A 175 13.55 0.31 1.17
N PHE A 176 12.93 0.98 0.20
CA PHE A 176 13.61 1.73 -0.85
C PHE A 176 13.91 3.18 -0.47
N GLY A 177 13.67 3.58 0.79
CA GLY A 177 13.96 4.95 1.24
C GLY A 177 13.14 6.00 0.47
N CYS A 178 11.89 5.68 0.13
CA CYS A 178 10.92 6.59 -0.48
C CYS A 178 9.96 7.16 0.58
N ALA A 179 9.26 8.24 0.24
CA ALA A 179 8.04 8.65 0.95
C ALA A 179 6.82 8.20 0.14
N VAL A 180 5.80 7.62 0.76
CA VAL A 180 4.55 7.31 0.05
C VAL A 180 3.76 8.59 -0.15
N LEU A 181 3.35 8.87 -1.39
CA LEU A 181 2.39 9.92 -1.70
C LEU A 181 1.01 9.28 -1.89
N THR A 182 -0.01 9.74 -1.15
CA THR A 182 -1.34 9.11 -1.17
C THR A 182 -2.48 10.03 -0.72
N ALA A 183 -3.68 9.82 -1.30
CA ALA A 183 -4.95 10.37 -0.81
C ALA A 183 -5.67 9.42 0.18
N ASN A 184 -5.20 8.18 0.33
CA ASN A 184 -5.74 7.20 1.27
C ASN A 184 -5.22 7.45 2.69
N ILE A 185 -5.67 8.54 3.29
CA ILE A 185 -5.09 9.03 4.55
C ILE A 185 -5.29 8.04 5.70
N ARG A 186 -6.49 7.46 5.81
CA ARG A 186 -6.84 6.59 6.93
C ARG A 186 -5.91 5.38 6.97
N ASP A 187 -5.91 4.58 5.91
CA ASP A 187 -5.28 3.26 5.96
C ASP A 187 -3.75 3.38 6.12
N PHE A 188 -3.12 4.30 5.38
CA PHE A 188 -1.68 4.57 5.53
C PHE A 188 -1.30 5.17 6.88
N ASP A 189 -2.14 6.02 7.48
CA ASP A 189 -1.90 6.51 8.84
C ASP A 189 -1.95 5.36 9.87
N LEU A 190 -2.91 4.44 9.76
CA LEU A 190 -2.97 3.27 10.65
C LEU A 190 -1.72 2.39 10.52
N LEU A 191 -1.24 2.16 9.28
CA LEU A 191 0.00 1.43 9.03
C LEU A 191 1.21 2.12 9.66
N ASN A 192 1.29 3.45 9.55
CA ASN A 192 2.37 4.24 10.13
C ASN A 192 2.34 4.27 11.66
N GLN A 193 1.16 4.28 12.30
CA GLN A 193 1.06 4.16 13.75
C GLN A 193 1.61 2.81 14.27
N LEU A 194 1.46 1.75 13.48
CA LEU A 194 2.02 0.43 13.81
C LEU A 194 3.53 0.33 13.52
N MET A 195 3.99 0.99 12.47
CA MET A 195 5.37 0.97 11.96
C MET A 195 5.86 2.39 11.66
N PRO A 196 6.26 3.21 12.65
CA PRO A 196 6.46 4.66 12.50
C PRO A 196 7.73 5.08 11.73
N SER A 197 8.47 4.12 11.16
CA SER A 197 9.69 4.40 10.39
C SER A 197 9.43 4.86 8.96
N GLY A 198 8.22 4.63 8.42
CA GLY A 198 7.88 5.06 7.07
C GLY A 198 7.65 6.57 6.99
N ARG A 199 7.82 7.11 5.77
CA ARG A 199 7.50 8.50 5.47
C ARG A 199 6.26 8.53 4.60
N LEU A 200 5.30 9.35 5.01
CA LEU A 200 4.04 9.55 4.30
C LEU A 200 3.90 11.02 3.97
N ILE A 201 3.40 11.29 2.77
CA ILE A 201 2.98 12.61 2.30
C ILE A 201 1.53 12.46 1.86
N PHE A 202 0.63 13.11 2.58
CA PHE A 202 -0.80 13.06 2.31
C PHE A 202 -1.25 14.24 1.49
N TYR A 203 -2.33 14.07 0.73
CA TYR A 203 -3.05 15.17 0.11
C TYR A 203 -4.56 14.91 0.15
N LYS A 204 -5.32 15.97 -0.11
CA LYS A 204 -6.77 15.90 -0.32
C LYS A 204 -7.05 16.24 -1.78
N ARG A 205 -8.04 15.56 -2.36
CA ARG A 205 -8.52 15.82 -3.71
C ARG A 205 -9.15 17.22 -3.80
N ILE A 206 -9.08 17.82 -4.98
CA ILE A 206 -9.89 19.01 -5.33
C ILE A 206 -11.28 18.61 -5.83
#